data_AF-A0A3Q7GM57-F1
#
_entry.id   AF-A0A3Q7GM57-F1
#
_cell.length_a   1.000
_cell.length_b   1.000
_cell.length_c   1.000
_cell.angle_alpha   90.00
_cell.angle_beta   90.00
_cell.angle_gamma   90.00
#
_symmetry.space_group_name_H-M   'P 1'
#
loop_
_entity.id
_entity.type
_entity.pdbx_description
1 polymer ?
#
loop_
_entity_poly.entity_id
_entity_poly.type
_entity_poly.pdbx_seq_one_letter_code
_entity_poly.pdbx_strand_id
1 'polypeptide(L)'
;MITSYPTTTSPITSVDCQNQVRSWRFLRSLMKLLIPRCNCIFVEEENDDTKHIPYFKHNSSSSSSSSSLTITGTIFGSRKGKVNFCIQSNPNSTNPILLLELALSTSSLAREMQKGIVRIALESKTNDYSSSSSSSASLLSMPIWRMYCNGKKVGFAVKRKPTKVNLQVLRQMQSIIVGAGIIHGKKGVVKKDNDNDDDLMYLRGKFERVHGFNDSESFHLVDPEENMGQELSIIFLRSLN
;
A
#
# COMPACT_ATOMS: atom_id res chain seq x y z
N MET A 1 -43.23 -28.02 -4.76
CA MET A 1 -42.93 -26.91 -3.83
C MET A 1 -41.43 -26.65 -3.89
N ILE A 2 -41.02 -25.55 -4.53
CA ILE A 2 -39.63 -25.11 -4.57
C ILE A 2 -39.56 -23.90 -3.63
N THR A 3 -38.96 -24.09 -2.46
CA THR A 3 -38.68 -23.00 -1.50
C THR A 3 -37.47 -22.23 -2.00
N SER A 4 -37.68 -21.05 -2.55
CA SER A 4 -36.64 -20.07 -2.83
C SER A 4 -36.23 -19.38 -1.53
N TYR A 5 -34.94 -19.45 -1.18
CA TYR A 5 -34.37 -18.64 -0.10
C TYR A 5 -34.21 -17.19 -0.59
N PRO A 6 -34.56 -16.18 0.22
CA PRO A 6 -34.30 -14.79 -0.15
C PRO A 6 -32.79 -14.51 -0.07
N THR A 7 -32.21 -14.10 -1.19
CA THR A 7 -30.88 -13.47 -1.23
C THR A 7 -31.03 -12.09 -0.60
N THR A 8 -30.77 -11.99 0.70
CA THR A 8 -30.73 -10.70 1.41
C THR A 8 -29.47 -9.94 1.01
N THR A 9 -29.58 -9.15 -0.05
CA THR A 9 -28.63 -8.09 -0.37
C THR A 9 -28.68 -7.08 0.78
N SER A 10 -27.63 -7.04 1.60
CA SER A 10 -27.55 -6.12 2.73
C SER A 10 -27.55 -4.67 2.22
N PRO A 11 -28.27 -3.75 2.90
CA PRO A 11 -28.12 -2.33 2.61
C PRO A 11 -26.68 -1.96 2.97
N ILE A 12 -25.93 -1.51 1.96
CA ILE A 12 -24.77 -0.67 2.17
C ILE A 12 -25.31 0.47 3.04
N THR A 13 -24.82 0.63 4.26
CA THR A 13 -24.93 1.94 4.89
C THR A 13 -24.06 2.82 4.01
N SER A 14 -24.68 3.36 2.96
CA SER A 14 -24.12 4.42 2.17
C SER A 14 -24.00 5.55 3.17
N VAL A 15 -22.83 5.68 3.76
CA VAL A 15 -22.38 7.02 4.07
C VAL A 15 -22.38 7.68 2.71
N ASP A 16 -23.37 8.55 2.49
CA ASP A 16 -23.40 9.44 1.35
C ASP A 16 -22.21 10.39 1.51
N CYS A 17 -21.03 9.86 1.17
CA CYS A 17 -19.84 10.63 0.94
C CYS A 17 -19.88 11.03 -0.53
N GLN A 18 -20.77 11.96 -0.86
CA GLN A 18 -20.60 12.83 -2.02
C GLN A 18 -19.21 13.49 -2.05
N ASN A 19 -18.46 13.43 -0.94
CA ASN A 19 -17.06 13.80 -0.83
C ASN A 19 -16.14 12.58 -0.89
N GLN A 20 -15.81 12.16 -2.11
CA GLN A 20 -14.52 11.49 -2.38
C GLN A 20 -13.42 12.28 -1.65
N VAL A 21 -12.55 11.61 -0.91
CA VAL A 21 -11.40 12.26 -0.27
C VAL A 21 -10.40 12.59 -1.39
N ARG A 22 -10.58 13.76 -2.01
CA ARG A 22 -9.79 14.19 -3.17
C ARG A 22 -8.43 14.73 -2.80
N SER A 23 -8.20 15.11 -1.54
CA SER A 23 -6.90 15.63 -1.10
C SER A 23 -6.28 14.77 -0.01
N TRP A 24 -4.99 14.51 -0.17
CA TRP A 24 -4.11 13.90 0.81
C TRP A 24 -4.07 14.64 2.14
N ARG A 25 -4.34 15.94 2.15
CA ARG A 25 -4.54 16.71 3.40
C ARG A 25 -5.71 16.18 4.22
N PHE A 26 -6.81 15.80 3.57
CA PHE A 26 -7.96 15.18 4.22
C PHE A 26 -7.66 13.75 4.66
N LEU A 27 -6.82 13.02 3.92
CA LEU A 27 -6.30 11.73 4.36
C LEU A 27 -5.49 11.86 5.66
N ARG A 28 -4.58 12.84 5.74
CA ARG A 28 -3.81 13.10 6.96
C ARG A 28 -4.72 13.44 8.13
N SER A 29 -5.75 14.25 7.91
CA SER A 29 -6.78 14.54 8.91
C SER A 29 -7.58 13.29 9.32
N LEU A 30 -7.92 12.42 8.37
CA LEU A 30 -8.57 11.14 8.65
C LEU A 30 -7.64 10.23 9.47
N MET A 31 -6.36 10.13 9.11
CA MET A 31 -5.38 9.33 9.85
C MET A 31 -5.18 9.83 11.28
N LYS A 32 -5.33 11.14 11.56
CA LYS A 32 -5.32 11.68 12.93
C LYS A 32 -6.48 11.14 13.78
N LEU A 33 -7.62 10.81 13.18
CA LEU A 33 -8.77 10.22 13.87
C LEU A 33 -8.63 8.69 14.00
N LEU A 34 -7.88 8.05 13.10
CA LEU A 34 -7.75 6.59 13.02
C LEU A 34 -6.68 6.00 13.95
N ILE A 35 -5.70 6.77 14.40
CA ILE A 35 -4.74 6.35 15.43
C ILE A 35 -5.21 6.95 16.76
N PRO A 36 -5.76 6.18 17.72
CA PRO A 36 -5.94 6.69 19.08
C PRO A 36 -4.56 7.07 19.57
N ARG A 37 -4.41 8.18 20.31
CA ARG A 37 -3.13 8.57 20.92
C ARG A 37 -2.69 7.49 21.93
N CYS A 38 -2.12 6.40 21.45
CA CYS A 38 -1.55 5.35 22.27
C CYS A 38 -0.10 5.74 22.55
N ASN A 39 0.25 5.88 23.83
CA ASN A 39 1.62 5.98 24.34
C ASN A 39 2.35 4.64 24.15
N CYS A 40 2.54 4.20 22.90
CA CYS A 40 3.43 3.09 22.62
C CYS A 40 4.87 3.62 22.69
N ILE A 41 5.52 3.44 23.84
CA ILE A 41 6.96 3.61 23.99
C ILE A 41 7.61 2.60 23.04
N PHE A 42 8.26 3.10 21.99
CA PHE A 42 9.11 2.28 21.14
C PHE A 42 10.53 2.40 21.68
N VAL A 43 11.13 1.27 22.03
CA VAL A 43 12.57 1.17 22.25
C VAL A 43 13.20 1.24 20.85
N GLU A 44 13.88 2.34 20.54
CA GLU A 44 14.83 2.37 19.44
C GLU A 44 16.02 1.51 19.85
N GLU A 45 16.17 0.33 19.23
CA GLU A 45 17.47 -0.33 19.21
C GLU A 45 18.34 0.43 18.20
N GLU A 46 19.20 1.30 18.72
CA GLU A 46 20.36 1.82 17.99
C GLU A 46 21.29 0.65 17.69
N ASN A 47 21.29 0.19 16.44
CA ASN A 47 22.45 -0.49 15.86
C ASN A 47 23.03 0.44 14.80
N ASP A 48 24.10 1.12 15.19
CA ASP A 48 24.92 1.96 14.35
C ASP A 48 25.75 1.07 13.42
N ASP A 49 25.26 0.88 12.20
CA ASP A 49 26.04 0.44 11.05
C ASP A 49 25.46 1.17 9.82
N THR A 50 25.70 2.48 9.80
CA THR A 50 25.28 3.40 8.74
C THR A 50 26.08 3.16 7.46
N LYS A 51 25.68 2.16 6.66
CA LYS A 51 25.96 2.19 5.22
C LYS A 51 25.02 3.20 4.58
N HIS A 52 25.57 4.38 4.27
CA HIS A 52 24.90 5.46 3.55
C HIS A 52 24.25 4.92 2.26
N ILE A 53 22.93 4.71 2.28
CA ILE A 53 22.15 4.63 1.06
C ILE A 53 22.10 6.08 0.52
N PRO A 54 22.53 6.34 -0.74
CA PRO A 54 22.48 7.68 -1.28
C PRO A 54 21.03 8.17 -1.25
N TYR A 55 20.79 9.26 -0.53
CA TYR A 55 19.57 10.04 -0.67
C TYR A 55 19.51 10.52 -2.12
N PHE A 56 18.75 9.81 -2.96
CA PHE A 56 18.46 10.25 -4.32
C PHE A 56 17.64 11.55 -4.23
N LYS A 57 18.34 12.69 -4.34
CA LYS A 57 17.72 13.98 -4.67
C LYS A 57 17.17 13.85 -6.10
N HIS A 58 15.88 13.58 -6.23
CA HIS A 58 15.20 13.80 -7.50
C HIS A 58 15.02 15.32 -7.67
N ASN A 59 15.83 15.91 -8.54
CA ASN A 59 15.50 17.20 -9.15
C ASN A 59 14.27 16.97 -10.04
N SER A 60 13.15 17.58 -9.66
CA SER A 60 11.94 17.66 -10.46
C SER A 60 12.15 18.64 -11.61
N SER A 61 12.83 18.20 -12.66
CA SER A 61 12.85 18.87 -13.97
C SER A 61 13.48 17.97 -15.02
N SER A 62 12.73 16.98 -15.50
CA SER A 62 12.91 16.52 -16.88
C SER A 62 11.59 16.00 -17.41
N SER A 63 10.98 16.81 -18.26
CA SER A 63 10.05 16.38 -19.29
C SER A 63 10.78 15.43 -20.25
N SER A 64 10.98 14.19 -19.82
CA SER A 64 11.27 13.09 -20.74
C SER A 64 9.95 12.39 -21.00
N SER A 65 9.55 12.37 -22.27
CA SER A 65 8.37 11.68 -22.77
C SER A 65 8.55 10.15 -22.68
N SER A 66 8.81 9.63 -21.49
CA SER A 66 8.54 8.25 -21.15
C SER A 66 7.03 8.15 -20.97
N SER A 67 6.39 7.20 -21.64
CA SER A 67 4.96 6.97 -21.50
C SER A 67 4.64 6.57 -20.05
N SER A 68 4.35 7.54 -19.18
CA SER A 68 4.04 7.24 -17.79
C SER A 68 2.71 6.50 -17.75
N LEU A 69 2.78 5.24 -17.28
CA LEU A 69 1.60 4.38 -17.18
C LEU A 69 0.96 4.64 -15.82
N THR A 70 -0.30 5.07 -15.83
CA THR A 70 -1.07 5.16 -14.58
C THR A 70 -1.64 3.78 -14.23
N ILE A 71 -1.47 3.38 -12.97
CA ILE A 71 -1.95 2.10 -12.45
C ILE A 71 -2.78 2.32 -11.18
N THR A 72 -3.62 1.36 -10.81
CA THR A 72 -4.38 1.44 -9.55
C THR A 72 -3.59 0.76 -8.45
N GLY A 73 -3.32 1.48 -7.37
CA GLY A 73 -2.71 0.94 -6.16
C GLY A 73 -3.70 0.96 -5.00
N THR A 74 -3.74 -0.12 -4.22
CA THR A 74 -4.52 -0.18 -2.97
C THR A 74 -3.63 -0.63 -1.83
N ILE A 75 -3.62 0.14 -0.75
CA ILE A 75 -3.02 -0.19 0.54
C ILE A 75 -4.17 -0.50 1.48
N PHE A 76 -4.14 -1.66 2.14
CA PHE A 76 -5.21 -2.05 3.07
C PHE A 76 -4.68 -2.94 4.19
N GLY A 77 -5.34 -2.93 5.32
CA GLY A 77 -4.98 -3.76 6.47
C GLY A 77 -5.88 -3.49 7.67
N SER A 78 -5.99 -4.45 8.58
CA SER A 78 -6.68 -4.20 9.85
C SER A 78 -5.87 -3.20 10.68
N ARG A 79 -6.53 -2.52 11.62
CA ARG A 79 -5.91 -1.47 12.46
C ARG A 79 -4.59 -1.88 13.11
N LYS A 80 -4.54 -3.08 13.68
CA LYS A 80 -3.36 -3.65 14.35
C LYS A 80 -2.61 -4.67 13.48
N GLY A 81 -3.08 -4.91 12.26
CA GLY A 81 -2.50 -5.88 11.34
C GLY A 81 -1.35 -5.34 10.51
N LYS A 82 -0.80 -6.23 9.68
CA LYS A 82 0.16 -5.89 8.64
C LYS A 82 -0.52 -5.19 7.46
N VAL A 83 0.23 -4.33 6.81
CA VAL A 83 -0.22 -3.64 5.60
C VAL A 83 -0.09 -4.59 4.41
N ASN A 84 -1.16 -4.68 3.62
CA ASN A 84 -1.12 -5.25 2.29
C ASN A 84 -1.08 -4.13 1.26
N PHE A 85 -0.21 -4.26 0.26
CA PHE A 85 -0.18 -3.37 -0.90
C PHE A 85 -0.45 -4.18 -2.17
N CYS A 86 -1.42 -3.75 -2.97
CA CYS A 86 -1.72 -4.39 -4.24
C CYS A 86 -1.68 -3.40 -5.41
N ILE A 87 -1.27 -3.92 -6.56
CA ILE A 87 -1.26 -3.22 -7.85
C ILE A 87 -2.26 -3.88 -8.78
N GLN A 88 -3.14 -3.10 -9.37
CA GLN A 88 -4.21 -3.53 -10.27
C GLN A 88 -4.10 -2.75 -11.59
N SER A 89 -4.30 -3.42 -12.72
CA SER A 89 -4.28 -2.77 -14.05
C SER A 89 -5.33 -1.66 -14.19
N ASN A 90 -6.49 -1.83 -13.55
CA ASN A 90 -7.57 -0.87 -13.51
C ASN A 90 -8.38 -1.05 -12.21
N PRO A 91 -9.23 -0.07 -11.83
CA PRO A 91 -9.93 -0.14 -10.56
C PRO A 91 -11.01 -1.23 -10.50
N ASN A 92 -11.45 -1.79 -11.62
CA ASN A 92 -12.49 -2.82 -11.61
C ASN A 92 -11.91 -4.24 -11.51
N SER A 93 -10.59 -4.39 -11.71
CA SER A 93 -9.90 -5.68 -11.68
C SER A 93 -9.83 -6.25 -10.26
N THR A 94 -10.33 -7.45 -10.04
CA THR A 94 -10.21 -8.14 -8.73
C THR A 94 -8.98 -9.02 -8.62
N ASN A 95 -8.29 -9.28 -9.74
CA ASN A 95 -7.06 -10.05 -9.77
C ASN A 95 -5.86 -9.08 -9.84
N PRO A 96 -5.16 -8.84 -8.73
CA PRO A 96 -4.03 -7.91 -8.72
C PRO A 96 -2.84 -8.50 -9.47
N ILE A 97 -2.08 -7.63 -10.14
CA ILE A 97 -0.80 -7.96 -10.78
C ILE A 97 0.25 -8.28 -9.71
N LEU A 98 0.19 -7.57 -8.59
CA LEU A 98 1.06 -7.76 -7.44
C LEU A 98 0.25 -7.62 -6.16
N LEU A 99 0.52 -8.49 -5.19
CA LEU A 99 0.07 -8.36 -3.81
C LEU A 99 1.25 -8.61 -2.88
N LEU A 100 1.56 -7.61 -2.05
CA LEU A 100 2.60 -7.66 -1.04
C LEU A 100 2.00 -7.59 0.34
N GLU A 101 2.53 -8.38 1.25
CA GLU A 101 2.43 -8.14 2.69
C GLU A 101 3.70 -7.39 3.13
N LEU A 102 3.53 -6.17 3.65
CA LEU A 102 4.64 -5.32 4.09
C LEU A 102 4.99 -5.62 5.55
N ALA A 103 6.26 -5.42 5.94
CA ALA A 103 6.66 -5.51 7.34
C ALA A 103 5.99 -4.47 8.27
N LEU A 104 5.43 -3.38 7.71
CA LEU A 104 4.78 -2.31 8.46
C LEU A 104 3.42 -2.77 9.01
N SER A 105 3.14 -2.39 10.25
CA SER A 105 1.76 -2.39 10.74
C SER A 105 0.99 -1.21 10.12
N THR A 106 -0.34 -1.34 10.01
CA THR A 106 -1.21 -0.26 9.54
C THR A 106 -1.03 1.00 10.38
N SER A 107 -0.94 0.85 11.71
CA SER A 107 -0.70 1.97 12.62
C SER A 107 0.66 2.65 12.42
N SER A 108 1.72 1.89 12.12
CA SER A 108 3.06 2.44 11.87
C SER A 108 3.07 3.23 10.55
N LEU A 109 2.47 2.69 9.49
CA LEU A 109 2.37 3.38 8.21
C LEU A 109 1.54 4.66 8.32
N ALA A 110 0.39 4.61 9.00
CA ALA A 110 -0.45 5.78 9.22
C ALA A 110 0.29 6.89 10.00
N ARG A 111 1.14 6.53 10.95
CA ARG A 111 2.00 7.49 11.68
C ARG A 111 3.03 8.15 10.77
N GLU A 112 3.66 7.39 9.89
CA GLU A 112 4.59 7.96 8.89
C GLU A 112 3.86 8.90 7.93
N MET A 113 2.64 8.55 7.49
CA MET A 113 1.79 9.42 6.67
C MET A 113 1.40 10.72 7.38
N GLN A 114 1.24 10.72 8.71
CA GLN A 114 0.97 11.95 9.47
C GLN A 114 2.17 12.90 9.49
N LYS A 115 3.40 12.38 9.45
CA LYS A 115 4.65 13.17 9.37
C LYS A 115 4.83 13.79 7.99
N GLY A 116 4.20 13.22 6.98
CA GLY A 116 4.08 13.78 5.65
C GLY A 116 4.52 12.81 4.57
N ILE A 117 5.70 13.04 4.00
CA ILE A 117 6.18 12.23 2.88
C ILE A 117 6.60 10.84 3.37
N VAL A 118 6.11 9.80 2.69
CA VAL A 118 6.43 8.39 2.94
C VAL A 118 7.11 7.79 1.71
N ARG A 119 8.32 7.27 1.91
CA ARG A 119 9.11 6.56 0.90
C ARG A 119 9.34 5.14 1.36
N ILE A 120 8.76 4.18 0.64
CA ILE A 120 8.99 2.75 0.88
C ILE A 120 9.93 2.25 -0.20
N ALA A 121 11.10 1.76 0.19
CA ALA A 121 12.04 1.12 -0.72
C ALA A 121 12.03 -0.40 -0.50
N LEU A 122 11.97 -1.15 -1.59
CA LEU A 122 11.89 -2.60 -1.65
C LEU A 122 13.09 -3.11 -2.44
N GLU A 123 14.11 -3.52 -1.71
CA GLU A 123 15.38 -3.96 -2.25
C GLU A 123 15.40 -5.49 -2.40
N SER A 124 15.60 -5.96 -3.63
CA SER A 124 15.89 -7.37 -3.92
C SER A 124 17.39 -7.54 -4.17
N LYS A 125 17.96 -8.67 -3.74
CA LYS A 125 19.33 -9.03 -4.10
C LYS A 125 19.32 -9.74 -5.44
N THR A 126 20.30 -9.42 -6.29
CA THR A 126 20.66 -10.28 -7.41
C THR A 126 21.32 -11.53 -6.83
N ASN A 127 20.76 -12.71 -7.08
CA ASN A 127 21.44 -13.94 -6.70
C ASN A 127 22.52 -14.23 -7.75
N ASP A 128 23.78 -13.97 -7.41
CA ASP A 128 24.96 -14.23 -8.25
C ASP A 128 25.09 -15.70 -8.70
N TYR A 129 24.39 -16.62 -8.03
CA TYR A 129 24.39 -18.05 -8.33
C TYR A 129 23.43 -18.50 -9.44
N SER A 130 22.70 -17.59 -10.07
CA SER A 130 21.73 -17.92 -11.13
C SER A 130 22.07 -17.20 -12.43
N SER A 131 23.23 -17.57 -12.96
CA SER A 131 23.95 -17.00 -14.11
C SER A 131 23.26 -17.13 -15.49
N SER A 132 21.93 -17.22 -15.57
CA SER A 132 21.24 -17.15 -16.88
C SER A 132 19.76 -16.78 -16.87
N SER A 133 19.06 -16.79 -15.74
CA SER A 133 17.58 -16.64 -15.72
C SER A 133 16.98 -15.68 -14.70
N SER A 134 17.73 -15.22 -13.69
CA SER A 134 17.23 -14.31 -12.64
C SER A 134 17.59 -12.85 -12.85
N SER A 135 18.61 -12.58 -13.69
CA SER A 135 19.00 -11.23 -14.12
C SER A 135 17.96 -10.60 -15.06
N SER A 136 17.10 -11.42 -15.67
CA SER A 136 15.98 -10.98 -16.54
C SER A 136 14.61 -11.02 -15.85
N ALA A 137 14.53 -11.54 -14.63
CA ALA A 137 13.26 -11.65 -13.91
C ALA A 137 12.82 -10.27 -13.42
N SER A 138 11.63 -9.82 -13.87
CA SER A 138 11.04 -8.53 -13.50
C SER A 138 11.07 -8.28 -11.99
N LEU A 139 11.38 -7.06 -11.54
CA LEU A 139 11.40 -6.70 -10.13
C LEU A 139 10.14 -7.13 -9.38
N LEU A 140 8.95 -6.96 -9.97
CA LEU A 140 7.66 -7.33 -9.37
C LEU A 140 7.44 -8.85 -9.28
N SER A 141 8.27 -9.65 -9.96
CA SER A 141 8.21 -11.11 -9.93
C SER A 141 8.91 -11.70 -8.70
N MET A 142 9.78 -10.94 -8.03
CA MET A 142 10.55 -11.41 -6.89
C MET A 142 9.62 -11.88 -5.74
N PRO A 143 10.04 -12.87 -4.94
CA PRO A 143 9.21 -13.40 -3.86
C PRO A 143 9.30 -12.57 -2.57
N ILE A 144 10.42 -11.88 -2.35
CA ILE A 144 10.72 -11.17 -1.10
C ILE A 144 11.65 -9.99 -1.38
N TRP A 145 11.49 -8.92 -0.61
CA TRP A 145 12.35 -7.74 -0.63
C TRP A 145 12.70 -7.32 0.78
N ARG A 146 13.91 -6.83 0.98
CA ARG A 146 14.26 -6.06 2.16
C ARG A 146 13.55 -4.71 2.07
N MET A 147 12.84 -4.34 3.12
CA MET A 147 12.01 -3.15 3.12
C MET A 147 12.60 -2.06 4.00
N TYR A 148 12.61 -0.84 3.47
CA TYR A 148 12.96 0.37 4.17
C TYR A 148 11.77 1.34 4.11
N CYS A 149 11.51 2.05 5.21
CA CYS A 149 10.53 3.13 5.26
C CYS A 149 11.26 4.39 5.68
N ASN A 150 11.23 5.42 4.84
CA ASN A 150 11.91 6.70 5.06
C ASN A 150 13.40 6.53 5.42
N GLY A 151 14.08 5.59 4.74
CA GLY A 151 15.50 5.29 4.94
C GLY A 151 15.82 4.30 6.06
N LYS A 152 14.87 4.04 6.98
CA LYS A 152 15.07 3.07 8.07
C LYS A 152 14.69 1.66 7.61
N LYS A 153 15.56 0.67 7.83
CA LYS A 153 15.25 -0.75 7.58
C LYS A 153 14.17 -1.22 8.55
N VAL A 154 13.07 -1.76 8.03
CA VAL A 154 11.87 -2.10 8.83
C VAL A 154 11.49 -3.58 8.74
N GLY A 155 12.18 -4.37 7.91
CA GLY A 155 11.98 -5.81 7.80
C GLY A 155 11.96 -6.28 6.35
N PHE A 156 11.02 -7.19 6.03
CA PHE A 156 10.85 -7.74 4.70
C PHE A 156 9.41 -7.55 4.20
N ALA A 157 9.26 -7.25 2.91
CA ALA A 157 8.00 -7.36 2.20
C ALA A 157 7.96 -8.69 1.45
N VAL A 158 6.83 -9.38 1.47
CA VAL A 158 6.69 -10.71 0.88
C VAL A 158 5.58 -10.70 -0.16
N LYS A 159 5.85 -11.27 -1.34
CA LYS A 159 4.83 -11.48 -2.37
C LYS A 159 3.87 -12.58 -1.93
N ARG A 160 2.58 -12.31 -2.00
CA ARG A 160 1.52 -13.26 -1.60
C ARG A 160 0.60 -13.56 -2.77
N LYS A 161 0.03 -14.77 -2.79
CA LYS A 161 -1.13 -15.08 -3.62
C LYS A 161 -2.38 -14.48 -2.96
N PRO A 162 -3.30 -13.83 -3.69
CA PRO A 162 -4.54 -13.33 -3.12
C PRO A 162 -5.36 -14.45 -2.47
N THR A 163 -5.72 -14.27 -1.19
CA THR A 163 -6.64 -15.16 -0.48
C THR A 163 -8.09 -14.80 -0.77
N LYS A 164 -9.05 -15.64 -0.35
CA LYS A 164 -10.49 -15.31 -0.45
C LYS A 164 -10.84 -13.99 0.23
N VAL A 165 -10.22 -13.71 1.38
CA VAL A 165 -10.40 -12.46 2.12
C VAL A 165 -9.89 -11.28 1.29
N ASN A 166 -8.69 -11.38 0.73
CA ASN A 166 -8.12 -10.32 -0.12
C ASN A 166 -9.01 -10.04 -1.33
N LEU A 167 -9.53 -11.09 -1.99
CA LEU A 167 -10.43 -10.93 -3.12
C LEU A 167 -11.77 -10.29 -2.73
N GLN A 168 -12.31 -10.58 -1.55
CA GLN A 168 -13.53 -9.94 -1.04
C GLN A 168 -13.32 -8.45 -0.79
N VAL A 169 -12.18 -8.08 -0.19
CA VAL A 169 -11.78 -6.68 0.00
C VAL A 169 -11.69 -5.96 -1.34
N LEU A 170 -10.98 -6.54 -2.32
CA LEU A 170 -10.85 -5.93 -3.65
C LEU A 170 -12.18 -5.83 -4.40
N ARG A 171 -13.11 -6.77 -4.20
CA ARG A 171 -14.48 -6.69 -4.74
C ARG A 171 -15.27 -5.53 -4.14
N GLN A 172 -15.21 -5.36 -2.82
CA GLN A 172 -15.87 -4.23 -2.14
C GLN A 172 -15.33 -2.88 -2.62
N MET A 173 -14.09 -2.82 -3.08
CA MET A 173 -13.45 -1.61 -3.60
C MET A 173 -13.63 -1.39 -5.11
N GLN A 174 -14.35 -2.24 -5.84
CA GLN A 174 -14.47 -2.10 -7.31
C GLN A 174 -15.10 -0.77 -7.74
N SER A 175 -16.04 -0.22 -6.98
CA SER A 175 -16.66 1.08 -7.26
C SER A 175 -15.81 2.28 -6.83
N ILE A 176 -14.67 2.04 -6.15
CA ILE A 176 -13.81 3.08 -5.61
C ILE A 176 -12.65 3.29 -6.58
N ILE A 177 -12.54 4.49 -7.16
CA ILE A 177 -11.43 4.83 -8.07
C ILE A 177 -10.28 5.44 -7.27
N VAL A 178 -10.58 6.43 -6.44
CA VAL A 178 -9.65 7.07 -5.49
C VAL A 178 -10.38 7.27 -4.17
N GLY A 179 -9.72 7.01 -3.06
CA GLY A 179 -10.27 7.30 -1.73
C GLY A 179 -9.58 6.51 -0.63
N ALA A 180 -10.00 6.78 0.60
CA ALA A 180 -9.55 6.06 1.76
C ALA A 180 -10.64 6.03 2.81
N GLY A 181 -10.60 5.02 3.68
CA GLY A 181 -11.61 4.87 4.71
C GLY A 181 -11.47 3.57 5.46
N ILE A 182 -12.57 3.21 6.13
CA ILE A 182 -12.73 1.95 6.86
C ILE A 182 -13.83 1.14 6.19
N ILE A 183 -13.58 -0.15 6.03
CA ILE A 183 -14.57 -1.17 5.70
C ILE A 183 -14.80 -1.97 6.98
N HIS A 184 -15.99 -1.85 7.55
CA HIS A 184 -16.37 -2.59 8.75
C HIS A 184 -16.54 -4.08 8.42
N GLY A 185 -15.99 -4.96 9.28
CA GLY A 185 -16.25 -6.39 9.22
C GLY A 185 -17.75 -6.69 9.41
N LYS A 186 -18.22 -7.84 8.90
CA LYS A 186 -19.62 -8.28 9.14
C LYS A 186 -19.88 -8.39 10.65
N LYS A 187 -20.64 -7.43 11.20
CA LYS A 187 -21.24 -7.56 12.54
C LYS A 187 -22.34 -8.62 12.48
N GLY A 188 -22.02 -9.82 12.94
CA GLY A 188 -23.00 -10.88 13.09
C GLY A 188 -22.32 -12.22 13.30
N VAL A 189 -22.13 -12.59 14.57
CA VAL A 189 -22.42 -13.92 15.15
C VAL A 189 -21.83 -14.06 16.57
N VAL A 190 -20.81 -13.29 16.96
CA VAL A 190 -20.37 -13.26 18.38
C VAL A 190 -19.89 -11.86 18.75
N LYS A 191 -20.51 -11.24 19.76
CA LYS A 191 -19.91 -10.11 20.47
C LYS A 191 -18.64 -10.63 21.17
N LYS A 192 -17.48 -10.46 20.54
CA LYS A 192 -16.22 -10.42 21.29
C LYS A 192 -16.05 -8.98 21.77
N ASP A 193 -15.72 -8.80 23.04
CA ASP A 193 -15.61 -7.51 23.73
C ASP A 193 -14.47 -6.59 23.23
N ASN A 194 -14.02 -6.73 21.98
CA ASN A 194 -13.08 -5.84 21.31
C ASN A 194 -13.55 -5.56 19.86
N ASP A 195 -14.67 -4.85 19.76
CA ASP A 195 -15.46 -4.55 18.54
C ASP A 195 -14.75 -3.66 17.49
N ASN A 196 -13.44 -3.41 17.63
CA ASN A 196 -12.64 -2.48 16.81
C ASN A 196 -11.46 -3.13 16.06
N ASP A 197 -11.20 -4.43 16.24
CA ASP A 197 -10.04 -5.10 15.60
C ASP A 197 -10.36 -5.73 14.23
N ASP A 198 -11.64 -5.80 13.87
CA ASP A 198 -12.11 -6.34 12.58
C ASP A 198 -12.25 -5.27 11.49
N ASP A 199 -12.03 -4.00 11.83
CA ASP A 199 -12.12 -2.88 10.89
C ASP A 199 -10.91 -2.87 9.95
N LEU A 200 -11.22 -2.90 8.66
CA LEU A 200 -10.24 -2.85 7.60
C LEU A 200 -10.05 -1.42 7.12
N MET A 201 -8.86 -0.88 7.30
CA MET A 201 -8.48 0.42 6.74
C MET A 201 -8.01 0.24 5.30
N TYR A 202 -8.30 1.22 4.46
CA TYR A 202 -7.80 1.24 3.10
C TYR A 202 -7.45 2.63 2.60
N LEU A 203 -6.60 2.63 1.59
CA LEU A 203 -6.22 3.76 0.78
C LEU A 203 -6.08 3.24 -0.65
N ARG A 204 -6.73 3.92 -1.60
CA ARG A 204 -6.77 3.55 -3.01
C ARG A 204 -6.57 4.78 -3.85
N GLY A 205 -5.75 4.66 -4.88
CA GLY A 205 -5.46 5.78 -5.76
C GLY A 205 -4.77 5.37 -7.05
N LYS A 206 -4.57 6.37 -7.91
CA LYS A 206 -3.74 6.24 -9.10
C LYS A 206 -2.28 6.40 -8.71
N PHE A 207 -1.44 5.55 -9.27
CA PHE A 207 0.00 5.64 -9.15
C PHE A 207 0.58 5.83 -10.54
N GLU A 208 1.44 6.83 -10.69
CA GLU A 208 2.34 6.96 -11.81
C GLU A 208 3.44 5.91 -11.67
N ARG A 209 3.51 5.00 -12.64
CA ARG A 209 4.57 4.01 -12.75
C ARG A 209 5.72 4.59 -13.56
N VAL A 210 6.90 4.64 -12.97
CA VAL A 210 8.13 5.14 -13.60
C VAL A 210 9.16 4.02 -13.60
N HIS A 211 9.70 3.73 -14.78
CA HIS A 211 10.85 2.83 -14.93
C HIS A 211 12.13 3.65 -14.80
N GLY A 212 12.90 3.39 -13.77
CA GLY A 212 14.15 4.06 -13.52
C GLY A 212 15.33 3.36 -14.20
N PHE A 213 16.48 4.03 -14.17
CA PHE A 213 17.74 3.47 -14.62
C PHE A 213 18.21 2.36 -13.65
N ASN A 214 18.98 1.37 -14.12
CA ASN A 214 19.50 0.24 -13.33
C ASN A 214 18.47 -0.74 -12.75
N ASP A 215 17.48 -1.18 -13.55
CA ASP A 215 16.44 -2.13 -13.10
C ASP A 215 15.76 -1.66 -11.80
N SER A 216 15.30 -0.41 -11.82
CA SER A 216 14.49 0.19 -10.78
C SER A 216 13.10 0.50 -11.31
N GLU A 217 12.10 0.36 -10.45
CA GLU A 217 10.72 0.63 -10.81
C GLU A 217 10.01 1.30 -9.64
N SER A 218 9.45 2.48 -9.86
CA SER A 218 8.79 3.27 -8.82
C SER A 218 7.33 3.52 -9.14
N PHE A 219 6.55 3.60 -8.06
CA PHE A 219 5.14 3.90 -8.06
C PHE A 219 4.93 5.13 -7.19
N HIS A 220 4.64 6.23 -7.85
CA HIS A 220 4.37 7.51 -7.21
C HIS A 220 2.88 7.73 -7.23
N LEU A 221 2.30 7.80 -6.04
CA LEU A 221 0.91 8.14 -5.91
C LEU A 221 0.65 9.53 -6.52
N VAL A 222 -0.37 9.62 -7.36
CA VAL A 222 -0.83 10.84 -8.00
C VAL A 222 -1.79 11.58 -7.07
N ASP A 223 -1.53 12.86 -6.81
CA ASP A 223 -2.47 13.74 -6.12
C ASP A 223 -3.59 14.15 -7.10
N PRO A 224 -4.88 13.90 -6.78
CA PRO A 224 -6.00 14.32 -7.63
C PRO A 224 -6.07 15.84 -7.84
N GLU A 225 -5.54 16.62 -6.90
CA GLU A 225 -5.60 18.08 -6.91
C GLU A 225 -4.31 18.73 -7.46
N GLU A 226 -3.44 17.96 -8.14
CA GLU A 226 -2.18 18.41 -8.76
C GLU A 226 -1.28 19.25 -7.84
N ASN A 227 -1.30 18.99 -6.54
CA ASN A 227 -0.41 19.66 -5.61
C ASN A 227 1.03 19.14 -5.82
N MET A 228 2.02 20.03 -5.71
CA MET A 228 3.41 19.83 -6.16
C MET A 228 4.26 18.84 -5.31
N GLY A 229 3.67 17.80 -4.72
CA GLY A 229 4.36 16.86 -3.84
C GLY A 229 3.88 15.42 -3.95
N GLN A 230 4.79 14.50 -4.30
CA GLN A 230 4.56 13.06 -4.18
C GLN A 230 4.62 12.65 -2.70
N GLU A 231 3.45 12.57 -2.04
CA GLU A 231 3.40 12.26 -0.61
C GLU A 231 3.71 10.79 -0.29
N LEU A 232 3.45 9.88 -1.22
CA LEU A 232 3.73 8.45 -1.06
C LEU A 232 4.43 7.91 -2.30
N SER A 233 5.56 7.24 -2.10
CA SER A 233 6.27 6.53 -3.16
C SER A 233 6.67 5.14 -2.70
N ILE A 234 6.48 4.14 -3.57
CA ILE A 234 6.94 2.77 -3.37
C ILE A 234 7.91 2.44 -4.50
N ILE A 235 9.14 2.11 -4.15
CA ILE A 235 10.27 2.00 -5.08
C ILE A 235 10.83 0.59 -4.96
N PHE A 236 10.88 -0.12 -6.08
CA PHE A 236 11.52 -1.42 -6.20
C PHE A 236 12.91 -1.22 -6.80
N LEU A 237 13.91 -1.83 -6.16
CA LEU A 237 15.31 -1.67 -6.52
C LEU A 237 15.98 -3.05 -6.53
N ARG A 238 16.87 -3.28 -7.49
CA ARG A 238 17.83 -4.37 -7.41
C ARG A 238 19.12 -3.84 -6.77
N SER A 239 19.58 -4.51 -5.72
CA SER A 239 20.89 -4.24 -5.13
C SER A 239 21.96 -4.70 -6.11
N LEU A 240 22.85 -3.79 -6.51
CA LEU A 240 24.09 -4.13 -7.18
C LEU A 240 25.06 -4.56 -6.08
N ASN A 241 25.56 -5.80 -6.15
CA ASN A 241 26.61 -6.28 -5.25
C ASN A 241 27.93 -5.55 -5.50
#